data_AF-A0A098PT84-F1
#
_entry.id   AF-A0A098PT84-F1
#
_cell.length_a   1.000
_cell.length_b   1.000
_cell.length_c   1.000
_cell.angle_alpha   90.00
_cell.angle_beta   90.00
_cell.angle_gamma   90.00
#
_symmetry.space_group_name_H-M   'P 1'
#
loop_
_entity.id
_entity.type
_entity.pdbx_description
1 polymer ?
#
loop_
_entity_poly.entity_id
_entity_poly.type
_entity_poly.pdbx_seq_one_letter_code
_entity_poly.pdbx_strand_id
1 'polypeptide(L)'
;FGQIAARLPALPQQQRFEAFNAVLESVDQIQNAPKLAALSNLMTHVGALPGERREEAFLAVLPRLRSVRYQAAQQPDVPPVMQTFANAIRQLPHQEAVNRAIAAVVEGGLTVDYVILLNNLLSRRSQ
;
A
#
# COMPACT_ATOMS: atom_id res chain seq x y z
N PHE A 1 12.45 -9.83 -3.36
CA PHE A 1 11.46 -9.18 -2.48
C PHE A 1 10.06 -9.77 -2.57
N GLY A 2 9.49 -9.98 -3.76
CA GLY A 2 8.13 -10.55 -3.90
C GLY A 2 7.89 -11.87 -3.15
N GLN A 3 8.87 -12.78 -3.14
CA GLN A 3 8.78 -14.06 -2.41
C GLN A 3 8.83 -13.92 -0.88
N ILE A 4 9.44 -12.85 -0.35
CA ILE A 4 9.55 -12.64 1.10
C ILE A 4 8.24 -12.03 1.63
N ALA A 5 7.70 -11.02 0.93
CA ALA A 5 6.40 -10.45 1.26
C ALA A 5 5.27 -11.50 1.19
N ALA A 6 5.32 -12.41 0.21
CA ALA A 6 4.36 -13.52 0.09
C ALA A 6 4.35 -14.49 1.28
N ARG A 7 5.43 -14.54 2.08
CA ARG A 7 5.52 -15.38 3.29
C ARG A 7 4.96 -14.70 4.54
N LEU A 8 4.68 -13.40 4.51
CA LEU A 8 4.16 -12.66 5.67
C LEU A 8 2.92 -13.32 6.30
N PRO A 9 1.91 -13.81 5.54
CA PRO A 9 0.74 -14.46 6.15
C PRO A 9 1.06 -15.77 6.89
N ALA A 10 2.13 -16.46 6.50
CA ALA A 10 2.55 -17.73 7.09
C ALA A 10 3.35 -17.56 8.39
N LEU A 11 3.83 -16.35 8.70
CA LEU A 11 4.56 -16.08 9.93
C LEU A 11 3.62 -16.02 11.15
N PRO A 12 4.13 -16.31 12.36
CA PRO A 12 3.43 -16.02 13.61
C PRO A 12 3.04 -14.54 13.69
N GLN A 13 1.84 -14.25 14.18
CA GLN A 13 1.27 -12.89 14.20
C GLN A 13 2.23 -11.83 14.78
N GLN A 14 2.95 -12.17 15.84
CA GLN A 14 3.92 -11.29 16.51
C GLN A 14 5.11 -10.90 15.62
N GLN A 15 5.52 -11.78 14.70
CA GLN A 15 6.67 -11.57 13.81
C GLN A 15 6.29 -10.86 12.51
N ARG A 16 4.99 -10.81 12.16
CA ARG A 16 4.54 -10.27 10.86
C ARG A 16 4.88 -8.79 10.70
N PHE A 17 4.76 -8.00 11.75
CA PHE A 17 5.05 -6.57 11.69
C PHE A 17 6.55 -6.30 11.56
N GLU A 18 7.38 -7.01 12.32
CA GLU A 18 8.84 -6.93 12.21
C GLU A 18 9.31 -7.36 10.81
N ALA A 19 8.83 -8.51 10.31
CA ALA A 19 9.15 -8.98 8.96
C ALA A 19 8.67 -8.02 7.88
N PHE A 20 7.51 -7.37 8.06
CA PHE A 20 7.02 -6.34 7.15
C PHE A 20 7.98 -5.15 7.09
N ASN A 21 8.43 -4.65 8.24
CA ASN A 21 9.37 -3.53 8.31
C ASN A 21 10.73 -3.89 7.70
N ALA A 22 11.26 -5.09 7.98
CA ALA A 22 12.50 -5.56 7.36
C ALA A 22 12.40 -5.63 5.83
N VAL A 23 11.25 -6.08 5.29
CA VAL A 23 11.00 -6.06 3.85
C VAL A 23 10.90 -4.63 3.33
N LEU A 24 10.22 -3.73 4.03
CA LEU A 24 10.10 -2.33 3.66
C LEU A 24 11.46 -1.64 3.56
N GLU A 25 12.31 -1.81 4.58
CA GLU A 25 13.69 -1.29 4.60
C GLU A 25 14.53 -1.85 3.45
N SER A 26 14.39 -3.15 3.18
CA SER A 26 15.13 -3.76 2.08
C SER A 26 14.66 -3.26 0.71
N VAL A 27 13.36 -2.96 0.57
CA VAL A 27 12.81 -2.36 -0.64
C VAL A 27 13.29 -0.91 -0.82
N ASP A 28 13.57 -0.20 0.27
CA ASP A 28 14.13 1.16 0.18
C ASP A 28 15.51 1.19 -0.49
N GLN A 29 16.29 0.12 -0.39
CA GLN A 29 17.60 -0.05 -1.02
C GLN A 29 17.54 -0.35 -2.53
N ILE A 30 16.36 -0.69 -3.07
CA ILE A 30 16.19 -0.95 -4.51
C ILE A 30 16.20 0.38 -5.27
N GLN A 31 16.85 0.43 -6.43
CA GLN A 31 16.74 1.57 -7.34
C GLN A 31 15.78 1.27 -8.50
N ASN A 32 15.18 2.33 -9.07
CA ASN A 32 14.40 2.30 -10.31
C ASN A 32 13.07 1.51 -10.25
N ALA A 33 12.51 1.21 -11.43
CA ALA A 33 11.22 0.54 -11.65
C ALA A 33 10.91 -0.69 -10.76
N PRO A 34 11.84 -1.60 -10.41
CA PRO A 34 11.51 -2.75 -9.56
C PRO A 34 11.08 -2.35 -8.14
N LYS A 35 11.43 -1.15 -7.67
CA LYS A 35 10.97 -0.64 -6.36
C LYS A 35 9.45 -0.45 -6.33
N LEU A 36 8.84 -0.01 -7.43
CA LEU A 36 7.40 0.23 -7.49
C LEU A 36 6.59 -1.06 -7.35
N ALA A 37 6.99 -2.10 -8.08
CA ALA A 37 6.36 -3.41 -8.00
C ALA A 37 6.52 -4.02 -6.61
N ALA A 38 7.70 -3.86 -5.99
CA ALA A 38 7.96 -4.36 -4.65
C ALA A 38 7.11 -3.65 -3.58
N LEU A 39 7.03 -2.32 -3.61
CA LEU A 39 6.17 -1.54 -2.71
C LEU A 39 4.68 -1.87 -2.91
N SER A 40 4.25 -2.02 -4.16
CA SER A 40 2.86 -2.38 -4.48
C SER A 40 2.51 -3.76 -3.92
N ASN A 41 3.41 -4.74 -4.09
CA ASN A 41 3.22 -6.07 -3.54
C ASN A 41 3.19 -6.04 -2.01
N LEU A 42 4.08 -5.29 -1.36
CA LEU A 42 4.09 -5.16 0.09
C LEU A 42 2.79 -4.53 0.62
N MET A 43 2.26 -3.52 -0.07
CA MET A 43 0.99 -2.87 0.27
C MET A 43 -0.20 -3.84 0.22
N THR A 44 -0.20 -4.85 -0.67
CA THR A 44 -1.26 -5.88 -0.69
C THR A 44 -1.27 -6.80 0.54
N HIS A 45 -0.17 -6.85 1.30
CA HIS A 45 -0.03 -7.70 2.48
C HIS A 45 -0.30 -6.96 3.81
N VAL A 46 -0.73 -5.69 3.77
CA VAL A 46 -1.09 -4.92 4.98
C VAL A 46 -2.14 -5.66 5.82
N GLY A 47 -3.11 -6.34 5.20
CA GLY A 47 -4.15 -7.09 5.88
C GLY A 47 -3.68 -8.37 6.57
N ALA A 48 -2.47 -8.86 6.26
CA ALA A 48 -1.87 -9.99 6.97
C ALA A 48 -1.37 -9.59 8.37
N LEU A 49 -1.24 -8.28 8.64
CA LEU A 49 -0.75 -7.75 9.91
C LEU A 49 -1.84 -7.75 10.99
N PRO A 50 -1.44 -7.70 12.28
CA PRO A 50 -2.35 -7.40 13.38
C PRO A 50 -3.11 -6.10 13.13
N GLY A 51 -4.41 -6.05 13.48
CA GLY A 51 -5.30 -4.93 13.15
C GLY A 51 -4.73 -3.57 13.55
N GLU A 52 -4.20 -3.49 14.76
CA GLU A 52 -3.56 -2.32 15.37
C GLU A 52 -2.30 -1.83 14.64
N ARG A 53 -1.66 -2.67 13.83
CA ARG A 53 -0.46 -2.34 13.04
C ARG A 53 -0.73 -2.04 11.58
N ARG A 54 -1.95 -2.30 11.09
CA ARG A 54 -2.28 -2.15 9.66
C ARG A 54 -2.23 -0.70 9.20
N GLU A 55 -2.74 0.22 10.01
CA GLU A 55 -2.69 1.66 9.71
C GLU A 55 -1.26 2.17 9.69
N GLU A 56 -0.45 1.81 10.71
CA GLU A 56 0.96 2.16 10.80
C GLU A 56 1.73 1.69 9.56
N ALA A 57 1.55 0.41 9.18
CA ALA A 57 2.17 -0.16 7.99
C ALA A 57 1.71 0.53 6.69
N PHE A 58 0.42 0.83 6.56
CA PHE A 58 -0.12 1.55 5.40
C PHE A 58 0.54 2.93 5.26
N LEU A 59 0.55 3.71 6.35
CA LEU A 59 1.13 5.05 6.37
C LEU A 59 2.64 5.03 6.13
N ALA A 60 3.35 3.97 6.51
CA ALA A 60 4.77 3.80 6.22
C ALA A 60 5.05 3.53 4.73
N VAL A 61 4.24 2.71 4.05
CA VAL A 61 4.46 2.35 2.63
C VAL A 61 3.98 3.45 1.68
N LEU A 62 2.89 4.13 2.01
CA LEU A 62 2.24 5.13 1.16
C LEU A 62 3.19 6.22 0.60
N PRO A 63 4.00 6.94 1.40
CA PRO A 63 4.85 8.02 0.89
C PRO A 63 5.95 7.50 -0.05
N ARG A 64 6.51 6.32 0.23
CA ARG A 64 7.52 5.66 -0.61
C ARG A 64 6.93 5.28 -1.97
N LEU A 65 5.74 4.69 -1.94
CA LEU A 65 5.05 4.24 -3.15
C LEU A 65 4.70 5.44 -4.04
N ARG A 66 4.24 6.54 -3.44
CA ARG A 66 4.00 7.81 -4.13
C ARG A 66 5.25 8.40 -4.75
N SER A 67 6.35 8.47 -4.00
CA SER A 67 7.63 9.02 -4.48
C SER A 67 8.12 8.25 -5.72
N VAL A 68 8.12 6.92 -5.65
CA VAL A 68 8.53 6.07 -6.78
C VAL A 68 7.55 6.18 -7.96
N ARG A 69 6.24 6.28 -7.69
CA ARG A 69 5.24 6.52 -8.74
C ARG A 69 5.41 7.85 -9.44
N TYR A 70 5.71 8.91 -8.71
CA TYR A 70 5.96 10.23 -9.30
C TYR A 70 7.17 10.19 -10.24
N GLN A 71 8.24 9.49 -9.82
CA GLN A 71 9.41 9.24 -10.67
C GLN A 71 9.07 8.37 -11.89
N ALA A 72 8.23 7.33 -11.69
CA ALA A 72 7.85 6.37 -12.73
C ALA A 72 6.71 6.86 -13.65
N ALA A 73 5.96 7.91 -13.30
CA ALA A 73 4.89 8.49 -14.13
C ALA A 73 5.42 9.13 -15.42
N GLN A 74 6.75 9.23 -15.56
CA GLN A 74 7.41 9.48 -16.84
C GLN A 74 7.51 8.22 -17.73
N GLN A 75 6.99 7.06 -17.29
CA GLN A 75 7.00 5.80 -18.01
C GLN A 75 5.55 5.31 -18.27
N PRO A 76 5.23 4.85 -19.48
CA PRO A 76 3.85 4.59 -19.92
C PRO A 76 3.20 3.30 -19.38
N ASP A 77 3.93 2.45 -18.65
CA ASP A 77 3.50 1.06 -18.36
C ASP A 77 3.49 0.72 -16.86
N VAL A 78 2.80 1.56 -16.07
CA VAL A 78 2.74 1.40 -14.62
C VAL A 78 1.44 0.69 -14.20
N PRO A 79 1.50 -0.50 -13.55
CA PRO A 79 0.32 -1.27 -13.14
C PRO A 79 -0.59 -0.47 -12.19
N PRO A 80 -1.92 -0.73 -12.14
CA PRO A 80 -2.90 0.13 -11.48
C PRO A 80 -2.78 0.10 -9.94
N VAL A 81 -1.90 0.95 -9.41
CA VAL A 81 -1.67 1.15 -7.96
C VAL A 81 -2.94 1.55 -7.21
N MET A 82 -3.94 2.13 -7.88
CA MET A 82 -5.21 2.45 -7.24
C MET A 82 -5.95 1.22 -6.74
N GLN A 83 -5.86 0.10 -7.45
CA GLN A 83 -6.42 -1.16 -6.99
C GLN A 83 -5.73 -1.61 -5.70
N THR A 84 -4.40 -1.47 -5.65
CA THR A 84 -3.59 -1.77 -4.48
C THR A 84 -3.95 -0.89 -3.29
N PHE A 85 -4.11 0.43 -3.49
CA PHE A 85 -4.54 1.34 -2.44
C PHE A 85 -5.95 1.02 -1.94
N ALA A 86 -6.91 0.83 -2.86
CA ALA A 86 -8.27 0.46 -2.48
C ALA A 86 -8.30 -0.85 -1.67
N ASN A 87 -7.52 -1.86 -2.09
CA ASN A 87 -7.43 -3.13 -1.38
C ASN A 87 -6.82 -2.98 0.02
N ALA A 88 -5.75 -2.19 0.16
CA ALA A 88 -5.10 -1.97 1.44
C ALA A 88 -5.96 -1.13 2.40
N ILE A 89 -6.61 -0.07 1.91
CA ILE A 89 -7.54 0.76 2.70
C ILE A 89 -8.69 -0.10 3.24
N ARG A 90 -9.23 -1.02 2.44
CA ARG A 90 -10.30 -1.94 2.89
C ARG A 90 -9.88 -2.88 4.01
N GLN A 91 -8.59 -3.12 4.19
CA GLN A 91 -8.06 -4.02 5.22
C GLN A 91 -7.83 -3.33 6.57
N LEU A 92 -8.00 -2.00 6.63
CA LEU A 92 -7.83 -1.23 7.85
C LEU A 92 -8.92 -1.55 8.88
N PRO A 93 -8.58 -1.56 10.18
CA PRO A 93 -9.42 -2.15 11.21
C PRO A 93 -10.70 -1.35 11.49
N HIS A 94 -10.68 -0.01 11.37
CA HIS A 94 -11.77 0.89 11.78
C HIS A 94 -12.02 2.00 10.76
N GLN A 95 -13.23 2.57 10.77
CA GLN A 95 -13.63 3.61 9.81
C GLN A 95 -12.78 4.89 9.90
N GLU A 96 -12.30 5.24 11.10
CA GLU A 96 -11.40 6.38 11.27
C GLU A 96 -10.07 6.18 10.54
N ALA A 97 -9.46 5.00 10.69
CA ALA A 97 -8.24 4.62 9.96
C ALA A 97 -8.46 4.64 8.44
N VAL A 98 -9.64 4.19 7.98
CA VAL A 98 -10.05 4.30 6.57
C VAL A 98 -10.11 5.75 6.11
N ASN A 99 -10.76 6.63 6.88
CA ASN A 99 -10.89 8.05 6.55
C ASN A 99 -9.51 8.74 6.51
N ARG A 100 -8.64 8.45 7.49
CA ARG A 100 -7.26 8.97 7.52
C ARG A 100 -6.42 8.47 6.36
N ALA A 101 -6.56 7.19 5.99
CA ALA A 101 -5.86 6.62 4.85
C ALA A 101 -6.33 7.23 3.52
N ILE A 102 -7.64 7.48 3.36
CA ILE A 102 -8.18 8.19 2.19
C ILE A 102 -7.63 9.62 2.15
N ALA A 103 -7.68 10.34 3.27
CA ALA A 103 -7.13 11.70 3.36
C ALA A 103 -5.64 11.73 2.98
N ALA A 104 -4.83 10.84 3.54
CA ALA A 104 -3.39 10.75 3.23
C ALA A 104 -3.11 10.42 1.74
N VAL A 105 -4.00 9.67 1.10
CA VAL A 105 -3.92 9.35 -0.33
C VAL A 105 -4.33 10.56 -1.19
N VAL A 106 -5.35 11.33 -0.78
CA VAL A 106 -5.86 12.52 -1.47
C VAL A 106 -4.93 13.72 -1.32
N GLU A 107 -4.49 14.04 -0.09
CA GLU A 107 -3.45 15.04 0.21
C GLU A 107 -2.15 14.76 -0.54
N GLY A 108 -2.03 13.53 -1.03
CA GLY A 108 -0.89 13.08 -1.75
C GLY A 108 -0.70 13.57 -3.18
N GLY A 109 -1.54 14.50 -3.65
CA GLY A 109 -1.44 15.05 -4.99
C GLY A 109 -1.94 14.09 -6.07
N LEU A 110 -2.89 13.22 -5.73
CA LEU A 110 -3.63 12.48 -6.76
C LEU A 110 -4.47 13.46 -7.58
N THR A 111 -4.56 13.21 -8.88
CA THR A 111 -5.48 13.97 -9.75
C THR A 111 -6.93 13.67 -9.38
N VAL A 112 -7.84 14.55 -9.79
CA VAL A 112 -9.28 14.38 -9.57
C VAL A 112 -9.79 13.04 -10.11
N ASP A 113 -9.33 12.62 -11.29
CA ASP A 113 -9.66 11.31 -11.88
C ASP A 113 -9.24 10.13 -10.99
N TYR A 114 -8.06 10.23 -10.37
CA TYR A 114 -7.56 9.20 -9.46
C TYR A 114 -8.37 9.13 -8.17
N VAL A 115 -8.82 10.26 -7.65
CA VAL A 115 -9.70 10.31 -6.47
C VAL A 115 -11.07 9.70 -6.78
N ILE A 116 -11.65 10.02 -7.95
CA ILE A 116 -12.92 9.44 -8.41
C ILE A 116 -12.79 7.91 -8.57
N LEU A 117 -11.71 7.45 -9.19
CA LEU A 117 -11.44 6.01 -9.36
C LEU A 117 -11.31 5.30 -8.01
N LEU A 118 -10.57 5.89 -7.06
CA LEU A 118 -10.41 5.33 -5.72
C LEU A 118 -11.75 5.23 -5.00
N ASN A 119 -12.56 6.29 -5.03
CA ASN A 119 -13.87 6.30 -4.40
C ASN A 119 -14.78 5.22 -4.99
N ASN A 120 -14.85 5.11 -6.32
CA ASN A 120 -15.61 4.08 -7.02
C ASN A 120 -15.16 2.66 -6.62
N LEU A 121 -13.85 2.44 -6.47
CA LEU A 121 -13.34 1.16 -5.99
C LEU A 121 -13.80 0.90 -4.55
N LEU A 122 -13.67 1.86 -3.64
CA LEU A 122 -14.06 1.69 -2.24
C LEU A 122 -15.57 1.46 -2.08
N SER A 123 -16.41 2.11 -2.88
CA SER A 123 -17.88 1.97 -2.86
C SER A 123 -18.39 0.61 -3.35
N ARG A 124 -17.61 -0.18 -4.12
CA ARG A 124 -18.01 -1.57 -4.50
C ARG A 124 -18.12 -2.56 -3.33
N ARG A 125 -17.95 -2.11 -2.09
CA ARG A 125 -18.13 -2.89 -0.84
C ARG A 125 -19.59 -2.92 -0.36
N SER A 126 -20.46 -2.05 -0.87
CA SER A 126 -21.82 -1.86 -0.33
C SER A 126 -22.95 -2.54 -1.13
N GLN A 127 -22.63 -3.51 -2.00
CA GLN A 127 -23.62 -4.35 -2.68
C GLN A 127 -23.34 -5.83 -2.42
#